data_AF-A0A538P8W4-F1
#
_entry.id   AF-A0A538P8W4-F1
#
_cell.length_a   1.000
_cell.length_b   1.000
_cell.length_c   1.000
_cell.angle_alpha   90.00
_cell.angle_beta   90.00
_cell.angle_gamma   90.00
#
_symmetry.space_group_name_H-M   'P 1'
#
loop_
_entity.id
_entity.type
_entity.pdbx_description
1 polymer ?
#
loop_
_entity_poly.entity_id
_entity_poly.type
_entity_poly.pdbx_seq_one_letter_code
_entity_poly.pdbx_strand_id
1 'polypeptide(L)'
;MACAVQTSFEASEVALPDDLRDWMDRYSLARLVLEAIQAATLPSAPATAMRGGNAGIRPHMLLSLLTYCYATGVHGSADIELISTQDPMVRHLCADIYPEAQVLRQFRRRNREAIRTCLAEVLRRAWAIQLSPGAGNPDELPVAIVPDDQFNAPALHAFAAEAEQRINRAVRLDCWTFDD
;
A
#
# COMPACT_ATOMS: atom_id res chain seq x y z
N MET A 1 17.14 49.48 -9.47
CA MET A 1 16.96 48.16 -10.11
C MET A 1 17.55 47.13 -9.16
N ALA A 2 16.77 46.74 -8.14
CA ALA A 2 17.22 45.82 -7.10
C ALA A 2 16.66 44.43 -7.42
N CYS A 3 17.57 43.48 -7.61
CA CYS A 3 17.27 42.07 -7.87
C CYS A 3 16.77 41.46 -6.55
N ALA A 4 15.48 41.11 -6.49
CA ALA A 4 14.97 40.26 -5.43
C ALA A 4 15.41 38.83 -5.74
N VAL A 5 16.37 38.33 -4.97
CA VAL A 5 16.61 36.88 -4.86
C VAL A 5 15.38 36.33 -4.15
N GLN A 6 14.39 35.90 -4.93
CA GLN A 6 13.34 35.02 -4.43
C GLN A 6 14.01 33.68 -4.15
N THR A 7 14.43 33.49 -2.90
CA THR A 7 14.75 32.17 -2.38
C THR A 7 13.44 31.41 -2.28
N SER A 8 13.12 30.63 -3.31
CA SER A 8 12.02 29.68 -3.30
C SER A 8 12.27 28.65 -2.19
N PHE A 9 11.43 28.65 -1.17
CA PHE A 9 11.41 27.62 -0.14
C PHE A 9 10.75 26.38 -0.77
N GLU A 10 11.56 25.45 -1.28
CA GLU A 10 11.07 24.22 -1.92
C GLU A 10 10.30 23.38 -0.91
N ALA A 11 9.09 22.97 -1.30
CA ALA A 11 8.29 22.02 -0.54
C ALA A 11 9.12 20.76 -0.32
N SER A 12 9.32 20.40 0.95
CA SER A 12 10.08 19.23 1.38
C SER A 12 9.66 17.99 0.59
N GLU A 13 10.52 17.53 -0.31
CA GLU A 13 10.25 16.43 -1.23
C GLU A 13 10.26 15.12 -0.42
N VAL A 14 9.08 14.56 -0.18
CA VAL A 14 8.94 13.24 0.45
C VAL A 14 9.43 12.19 -0.54
N ALA A 15 10.69 11.78 -0.41
CA ALA A 15 11.27 10.71 -1.21
C ALA A 15 10.93 9.33 -0.60
N LEU A 16 10.15 8.53 -1.32
CA LEU A 16 9.78 7.16 -0.94
C LEU A 16 10.44 6.17 -1.90
N PRO A 17 10.99 5.04 -1.42
CA PRO A 17 11.53 4.00 -2.29
C PRO A 17 10.38 3.30 -2.99
N ASP A 18 10.65 2.76 -4.18
CA ASP A 18 9.67 1.91 -4.87
C ASP A 18 9.32 0.66 -4.04
N ASP A 19 10.30 0.12 -3.29
CA ASP A 19 10.13 -0.99 -2.36
C ASP A 19 10.40 -0.56 -0.90
N LEU A 20 9.37 -0.55 -0.06
CA LEU A 20 9.51 -0.22 1.37
C LEU A 20 10.36 -1.23 2.16
N ARG A 21 10.66 -2.41 1.59
CA ARG A 21 11.58 -3.38 2.20
C ARG A 21 13.02 -2.88 2.27
N ASP A 22 13.35 -1.83 1.52
CA ASP A 22 14.64 -1.15 1.63
C ASP A 22 14.81 -0.43 2.99
N TRP A 23 13.71 -0.13 3.67
CA TRP A 23 13.70 0.57 4.96
C TRP A 23 13.39 -0.34 6.15
N MET A 24 12.65 -1.43 5.95
CA MET A 24 12.21 -2.31 7.03
C MET A 24 12.06 -3.76 6.58
N ASP A 25 12.06 -4.67 7.55
CA ASP A 25 11.86 -6.08 7.23
C ASP A 25 10.41 -6.38 6.78
N ARG A 26 10.27 -7.50 6.08
CA ARG A 26 9.00 -7.98 5.50
C ARG A 26 7.89 -8.22 6.54
N TYR A 27 8.23 -8.60 7.78
CA TYR A 27 7.24 -8.85 8.83
C TYR A 27 6.73 -7.55 9.45
N SER A 28 7.63 -6.61 9.74
CA SER A 28 7.26 -5.27 10.21
C SER A 28 6.37 -4.55 9.20
N LEU A 29 6.69 -4.65 7.90
CA LEU A 29 5.85 -4.10 6.84
C LEU A 29 4.47 -4.76 6.81
N ALA A 30 4.40 -6.09 6.89
CA ALA A 30 3.11 -6.80 6.89
C ALA A 30 2.26 -6.43 8.11
N ARG A 31 2.86 -6.30 9.29
CA ARG A 31 2.17 -5.84 10.51
C ARG A 31 1.59 -4.44 10.31
N LEU A 32 2.40 -3.52 9.78
CA LEU A 32 1.99 -2.15 9.51
C LEU A 32 0.83 -2.08 8.52
N VAL A 33 0.84 -2.90 7.46
CA VAL A 33 -0.28 -3.06 6.52
C VAL A 33 -1.55 -3.54 7.24
N LEU A 34 -1.45 -4.56 8.10
CA LEU A 34 -2.61 -5.09 8.83
C LEU A 34 -3.20 -4.05 9.79
N GLU A 35 -2.36 -3.27 10.48
CA GLU A 35 -2.78 -2.18 11.35
C GLU A 35 -3.48 -1.05 10.58
N ALA A 36 -2.95 -0.67 9.41
CA ALA A 36 -3.57 0.35 8.55
C ALA A 36 -4.97 -0.08 8.08
N ILE A 37 -5.14 -1.36 7.79
CA ILE A 37 -6.42 -1.91 7.32
C ILE A 37 -7.45 -2.03 8.45
N GLN A 38 -7.01 -2.30 9.67
CA GLN A 38 -7.90 -2.28 10.84
C GLN A 38 -8.49 -0.90 11.10
N ALA A 39 -7.77 0.17 10.76
CA ALA A 39 -8.25 1.55 10.86
C ALA A 39 -9.11 2.00 9.67
N ALA A 40 -9.13 1.24 8.56
CA ALA A 40 -9.83 1.61 7.35
C ALA A 40 -11.31 1.16 7.33
N THR A 41 -12.13 1.84 6.54
CA THR A 41 -13.52 1.43 6.30
C THR A 41 -13.59 0.06 5.62
N LEU A 42 -14.57 -0.76 6.02
CA LEU A 42 -14.78 -2.10 5.48
C LEU A 42 -14.89 -2.09 3.93
N PRO A 43 -14.01 -2.80 3.19
CA PRO A 43 -14.07 -2.82 1.74
C PRO A 43 -15.25 -3.68 1.25
N SER A 44 -15.78 -3.32 0.09
CA SER A 44 -16.85 -4.07 -0.58
C SER A 44 -16.31 -5.38 -1.16
N ALA A 45 -17.07 -6.46 -1.00
CA ALA A 45 -16.71 -7.75 -1.55
C ALA A 45 -16.70 -7.78 -3.09
N PRO A 46 -15.81 -8.57 -3.72
CA PRO A 46 -15.89 -8.79 -5.16
C PRO A 46 -17.15 -9.59 -5.50
N ALA A 47 -17.89 -9.15 -6.52
CA ALA A 47 -19.07 -9.87 -7.04
C ALA A 47 -18.77 -11.32 -7.47
N THR A 48 -17.52 -11.65 -7.79
CA THR A 48 -17.05 -12.99 -8.19
C THR A 48 -16.66 -13.87 -7.01
N ALA A 49 -16.46 -13.33 -5.81
CA ALA A 49 -16.11 -14.13 -4.63
C ALA A 49 -17.22 -15.11 -4.21
N MET A 50 -18.42 -15.01 -4.78
CA MET A 50 -19.57 -15.87 -4.48
C MET A 50 -19.81 -17.01 -5.48
N ARG A 51 -19.06 -17.12 -6.59
CA ARG A 51 -19.19 -18.24 -7.55
C ARG A 51 -17.82 -18.80 -7.94
N GLY A 52 -17.55 -20.06 -7.60
CA GLY A 52 -16.30 -20.77 -7.93
C GLY A 52 -15.33 -20.88 -6.76
N GLY A 53 -14.16 -21.48 -6.98
CA GLY A 53 -13.12 -21.81 -5.97
C GLY A 53 -12.62 -20.67 -5.07
N ASN A 54 -13.11 -19.44 -5.29
CA ASN A 54 -12.87 -18.24 -4.50
C ASN A 54 -13.87 -17.99 -3.36
N ALA A 55 -14.69 -18.99 -3.00
CA ALA A 55 -15.72 -18.89 -1.97
C ALA A 55 -15.22 -18.52 -0.55
N GLY A 56 -13.90 -18.49 -0.32
CA GLY A 56 -13.27 -18.08 0.95
C GLY A 56 -12.54 -16.73 0.92
N ILE A 57 -12.57 -16.00 -0.20
CA ILE A 57 -11.83 -14.74 -0.32
C ILE A 57 -12.49 -13.63 0.49
N ARG A 58 -11.80 -13.15 1.52
CA ARG A 58 -12.25 -12.04 2.37
C ARG A 58 -11.81 -10.70 1.80
N PRO A 59 -12.67 -9.66 1.80
CA PRO A 59 -12.32 -8.32 1.30
C PRO A 59 -11.08 -7.72 1.98
N HIS A 60 -10.91 -7.95 3.30
CA HIS A 60 -9.72 -7.54 4.04
C HIS A 60 -8.44 -8.22 3.54
N MET A 61 -8.51 -9.51 3.17
CA MET A 61 -7.35 -10.24 2.65
C MET A 61 -6.89 -9.64 1.33
N LEU A 62 -7.81 -9.33 0.41
CA LEU A 62 -7.48 -8.67 -0.86
C LEU A 62 -6.91 -7.27 -0.65
N LEU A 63 -7.44 -6.52 0.31
CA LEU A 63 -6.93 -5.19 0.66
C LEU A 63 -5.51 -5.29 1.24
N SER A 64 -5.25 -6.23 2.14
CA SER A 64 -3.91 -6.50 2.70
C SER A 64 -2.93 -6.89 1.63
N LEU A 65 -3.32 -7.82 0.77
CA LEU A 65 -2.49 -8.31 -0.32
C LEU A 65 -2.10 -7.17 -1.27
N LEU A 66 -3.07 -6.41 -1.78
CA LEU A 66 -2.80 -5.32 -2.73
C LEU A 66 -1.97 -4.20 -2.08
N THR A 67 -2.26 -3.84 -0.84
CA THR A 67 -1.52 -2.80 -0.12
C THR A 67 -0.07 -3.23 0.10
N TYR A 68 0.17 -4.47 0.54
CA TYR A 68 1.51 -5.01 0.70
C TYR A 68 2.27 -5.05 -0.64
N CYS A 69 1.67 -5.64 -1.69
CA CYS A 69 2.34 -5.77 -2.98
C CYS A 69 2.72 -4.39 -3.55
N TYR A 70 1.82 -3.40 -3.48
CA TYR A 70 2.11 -2.05 -3.96
C TYR A 70 3.13 -1.31 -3.10
N ALA A 71 3.18 -1.57 -1.80
CA ALA A 71 4.23 -1.06 -0.93
C ALA A 71 5.62 -1.63 -1.29
N THR A 72 5.67 -2.85 -1.81
CA THR A 72 6.90 -3.54 -2.26
C THR A 72 7.19 -3.42 -3.77
N GLY A 73 6.45 -2.59 -4.50
CA GLY A 73 6.66 -2.35 -5.94
C GLY A 73 6.09 -3.41 -6.90
N VAL A 74 5.36 -4.43 -6.41
CA VAL A 74 4.69 -5.42 -7.27
C VAL A 74 3.28 -4.95 -7.60
N HIS A 75 3.04 -4.58 -8.85
CA HIS A 75 1.84 -3.87 -9.25
C HIS A 75 0.91 -4.65 -10.20
N GLY A 76 1.44 -5.51 -11.06
CA GLY A 76 0.65 -6.26 -12.04
C GLY A 76 -0.21 -7.33 -11.38
N SER A 77 -1.49 -7.48 -11.75
CA SER A 77 -2.34 -8.48 -11.11
C SER A 77 -1.90 -9.92 -11.42
N ALA A 78 -1.35 -10.16 -12.61
CA ALA A 78 -0.79 -11.46 -12.99
C ALA A 78 0.49 -11.78 -12.19
N ASP A 79 1.33 -10.78 -11.96
CA ASP A 79 2.52 -10.93 -11.11
C ASP A 79 2.11 -11.23 -9.67
N ILE A 80 1.11 -10.51 -9.15
CA ILE A 80 0.57 -10.73 -7.79
C ILE A 80 0.02 -12.15 -7.64
N GLU A 81 -0.73 -12.65 -8.64
CA GLU A 81 -1.21 -14.03 -8.67
C GLU A 81 -0.04 -15.03 -8.64
N LEU A 82 1.00 -14.83 -9.46
CA LEU A 82 2.17 -15.69 -9.48
C LEU A 82 2.91 -15.71 -8.15
N ILE A 83 3.26 -14.53 -7.60
CA ILE A 83 4.00 -14.45 -6.32
C ILE A 83 3.19 -14.98 -5.14
N SER A 84 1.85 -14.98 -5.23
CA SER A 84 0.98 -15.45 -4.16
C SER A 84 1.21 -16.92 -3.80
N THR A 85 1.82 -17.70 -4.69
CA THR A 85 2.20 -19.10 -4.47
C THR A 85 3.69 -19.30 -4.16
N GLN A 86 4.52 -18.29 -4.41
CA GLN A 86 5.99 -18.37 -4.35
C GLN A 86 6.56 -17.67 -3.11
N ASP A 87 6.04 -16.49 -2.76
CA ASP A 87 6.54 -15.70 -1.64
C ASP A 87 5.85 -16.11 -0.32
N PRO A 88 6.60 -16.53 0.71
CA PRO A 88 6.00 -16.97 1.98
C PRO A 88 5.17 -15.90 2.72
N MET A 89 5.52 -14.61 2.63
CA MET A 89 4.68 -13.55 3.22
C MET A 89 3.40 -13.36 2.47
N VAL A 90 3.47 -13.35 1.14
CA VAL A 90 2.29 -13.18 0.30
C VAL A 90 1.34 -14.36 0.50
N ARG A 91 1.88 -15.59 0.55
CA ARG A 91 1.12 -16.80 0.91
C ARG A 91 0.45 -16.67 2.27
N HIS A 92 1.16 -16.16 3.27
CA HIS A 92 0.61 -15.94 4.61
C HIS A 92 -0.53 -14.92 4.60
N LEU A 93 -0.38 -13.80 3.88
CA LEU A 93 -1.44 -12.80 3.71
C LEU A 93 -2.67 -13.37 2.99
N CYS A 94 -2.46 -14.28 2.05
CA CYS A 94 -3.52 -14.99 1.34
C CYS A 94 -4.20 -16.09 2.17
N ALA A 95 -3.66 -16.47 3.33
CA ALA A 95 -4.14 -17.60 4.13
C ALA A 95 -4.33 -18.90 3.30
N ASP A 96 -3.39 -19.17 2.39
CA ASP A 96 -3.42 -20.27 1.42
C ASP A 96 -4.64 -20.29 0.46
N ILE A 97 -5.34 -19.17 0.32
CA ILE A 97 -6.37 -18.95 -0.69
C ILE A 97 -5.85 -17.91 -1.69
N TYR A 98 -5.42 -18.37 -2.86
CA TYR A 98 -4.72 -17.55 -3.84
C TYR A 98 -5.70 -16.88 -4.81
N PRO A 99 -5.81 -15.54 -4.82
CA PRO A 99 -6.73 -14.83 -5.70
C PRO A 99 -6.23 -14.77 -7.14
N GLU A 100 -7.08 -15.12 -8.09
CA GLU A 100 -6.83 -14.91 -9.52
C GLU A 100 -6.70 -13.41 -9.86
N ALA A 101 -5.90 -13.10 -10.89
CA ALA A 101 -5.67 -11.74 -11.36
C ALA A 101 -6.98 -11.01 -11.71
N GLN A 102 -7.99 -11.71 -12.23
CA GLN A 102 -9.30 -11.12 -12.51
C GLN A 102 -9.98 -10.60 -11.23
N VAL A 103 -9.88 -11.34 -10.12
CA VAL A 103 -10.47 -10.94 -8.83
C VAL A 103 -9.76 -9.72 -8.28
N LEU A 104 -8.43 -9.66 -8.39
CA LEU A 104 -7.62 -8.50 -8.00
C LEU A 104 -8.00 -7.24 -8.79
N ARG A 105 -8.09 -7.34 -10.13
CA ARG A 105 -8.51 -6.24 -11.01
C ARG A 105 -9.90 -5.73 -10.64
N GLN A 106 -10.84 -6.66 -10.40
CA GLN A 106 -12.22 -6.32 -10.08
C GLN A 106 -12.33 -5.65 -8.70
N PHE A 107 -11.61 -6.17 -7.70
CA PHE A 107 -11.56 -5.60 -6.36
C PHE A 107 -10.94 -4.20 -6.36
N ARG A 108 -9.83 -4.00 -7.09
CA ARG A 108 -9.18 -2.70 -7.22
C ARG A 108 -10.09 -1.63 -7.81
N ARG A 109 -10.85 -1.97 -8.85
CA ARG A 109 -11.80 -1.03 -9.49
C ARG A 109 -12.90 -0.58 -8.53
N ARG A 110 -13.39 -1.48 -7.67
CA ARG A 110 -14.48 -1.19 -6.71
C ARG A 110 -14.01 -0.50 -5.44
N ASN A 111 -12.80 -0.79 -5.00
CA ASN A 111 -12.28 -0.34 -3.70
C ASN A 111 -11.06 0.57 -3.84
N ARG A 112 -10.97 1.35 -4.94
CA ARG A 112 -9.83 2.22 -5.23
C ARG A 112 -9.52 3.17 -4.06
N GLU A 113 -10.56 3.83 -3.53
CA GLU A 113 -10.47 4.74 -2.38
C GLU A 113 -9.85 4.06 -1.17
N ALA A 114 -10.34 2.86 -0.81
CA ALA A 114 -9.85 2.11 0.34
C ALA A 114 -8.38 1.71 0.18
N ILE A 115 -7.98 1.26 -1.02
CA ILE A 115 -6.59 0.92 -1.32
C ILE A 115 -5.71 2.18 -1.22
N ARG A 116 -6.14 3.30 -1.80
CA ARG A 116 -5.41 4.57 -1.76
C ARG A 116 -5.19 5.03 -0.32
N THR A 117 -6.23 5.02 0.50
CA THR A 117 -6.16 5.43 1.91
C THR A 117 -5.25 4.50 2.72
N CYS A 118 -5.39 3.18 2.59
CA CYS A 118 -4.53 2.23 3.31
C CYS A 118 -3.07 2.36 2.89
N LEU A 119 -2.81 2.46 1.58
CA LEU A 119 -1.45 2.58 1.06
C LEU A 119 -0.79 3.91 1.47
N ALA A 120 -1.53 5.02 1.42
CA ALA A 120 -1.03 6.32 1.88
C ALA A 120 -0.66 6.28 3.37
N GLU A 121 -1.50 5.66 4.19
CA GLU A 121 -1.23 5.48 5.62
C GLU A 121 0.01 4.60 5.86
N VAL A 122 0.17 3.53 5.09
CA VAL A 122 1.35 2.66 5.16
C VAL A 122 2.63 3.43 4.82
N LEU A 123 2.62 4.17 3.71
CA LEU A 123 3.76 4.98 3.27
C LEU A 123 4.11 6.06 4.31
N ARG A 124 3.10 6.73 4.87
CA ARG A 124 3.27 7.76 5.91
C ARG A 124 3.93 7.18 7.16
N ARG A 125 3.45 6.04 7.66
CA ARG A 125 4.01 5.38 8.85
C ARG A 125 5.43 4.87 8.59
N ALA A 126 5.67 4.26 7.42
CA ALA A 126 6.99 3.78 7.05
C ALA A 126 8.01 4.92 6.99
N TRP A 127 7.64 6.04 6.39
CA TRP A 127 8.45 7.25 6.34
C TRP A 127 8.74 7.81 7.73
N ALA A 128 7.72 7.88 8.60
CA ALA A 128 7.89 8.33 9.98
C ALA A 128 8.87 7.46 10.78
N ILE A 129 8.81 6.14 10.60
CA ILE A 129 9.75 5.19 11.24
C ILE A 129 11.18 5.44 10.73
N GLN A 130 11.35 5.64 9.41
CA GLN A 130 12.66 5.90 8.81
C GLN A 130 13.35 7.17 9.33
N LEU A 131 12.56 8.20 9.66
CA LEU A 131 13.06 9.45 10.25
C LEU A 131 13.40 9.37 11.73
N SER A 132 12.91 8.33 12.42
CA SER A 132 13.20 8.08 13.84
C SER A 132 13.93 6.72 14.00
N PRO A 133 15.15 6.58 13.46
CA PRO A 133 15.94 5.35 13.58
C PRO A 133 16.48 5.24 15.01
N GLY A 134 15.67 4.74 15.93
CA GLY A 134 16.05 4.63 17.34
C GLY A 134 15.15 3.79 18.25
N ALA A 135 13.94 3.43 17.84
CA ALA A 135 13.08 2.53 18.59
C ALA A 135 13.40 1.06 18.22
N GLY A 136 14.48 0.52 18.79
CA GLY A 136 15.00 -0.82 18.51
C GLY A 136 14.17 -1.99 19.08
N ASN A 137 12.88 -1.82 19.31
CA ASN A 137 12.02 -2.86 19.86
C ASN A 137 10.68 -2.89 19.07
N PRO A 138 10.30 -4.02 18.44
CA PRO A 138 9.04 -4.11 17.68
C PRO A 138 7.77 -3.96 18.55
N ASP A 139 7.90 -4.01 19.88
CA ASP A 139 6.82 -3.69 20.84
C ASP A 139 6.86 -2.24 21.34
N GLU A 140 7.93 -1.48 21.05
CA GLU A 140 8.03 -0.03 21.31
C GLU A 140 7.82 0.78 20.04
N LEU A 141 6.92 0.34 19.15
CA LEU A 141 6.27 1.34 18.32
C LEU A 141 5.47 2.21 19.28
N PRO A 142 5.76 3.52 19.41
CA PRO A 142 4.81 4.37 20.09
C PRO A 142 3.52 4.21 19.29
N VAL A 143 2.52 3.59 19.90
CA VAL A 143 1.10 3.78 19.57
C VAL A 143 0.74 5.23 19.97
N ALA A 144 1.57 6.18 19.57
CA ALA A 144 1.10 7.47 19.17
C ALA A 144 0.67 7.21 17.71
N ILE A 145 -0.60 7.01 17.41
CA ILE A 145 -1.51 8.16 17.27
C ILE A 145 -0.72 9.46 17.40
N VAL A 146 0.15 9.70 16.41
CA VAL A 146 0.66 11.05 16.21
C VAL A 146 -0.61 11.89 16.09
N PRO A 147 -0.81 12.89 16.97
CA PRO A 147 -1.95 13.79 16.84
C PRO A 147 -1.97 14.28 15.39
N ASP A 148 -3.16 14.23 14.78
CA ASP A 148 -3.43 14.61 13.39
C ASP A 148 -2.76 15.95 12.98
N ASP A 149 -2.47 16.79 13.98
CA ASP A 149 -1.84 18.10 13.88
C ASP A 149 -0.33 18.15 13.51
N GLN A 150 0.44 17.05 13.63
CA GLN A 150 1.90 17.11 13.33
C GLN A 150 2.25 16.78 11.87
N PHE A 151 1.32 16.22 11.10
CA PHE A 151 1.47 16.03 9.66
C PHE A 151 0.67 17.09 8.94
N ASN A 152 1.32 18.22 8.67
CA ASN A 152 0.78 19.31 7.86
C ASN A 152 0.05 18.73 6.63
N ALA A 153 -1.18 19.20 6.32
CA ALA A 153 -1.99 18.78 5.18
C ALA A 153 -1.18 18.47 3.88
N PRO A 154 -0.17 19.27 3.47
CA PRO A 154 0.65 18.96 2.28
C PRO A 154 1.43 17.63 2.34
N ALA A 155 1.94 17.20 3.50
CA ALA A 155 2.66 15.93 3.61
C ALA A 155 1.71 14.74 3.44
N LEU A 156 0.50 14.84 4.02
CA LEU A 156 -0.57 13.86 3.84
C LEU A 156 -1.00 13.76 2.36
N HIS A 157 -1.03 14.90 1.66
CA HIS A 157 -1.27 14.92 0.21
C HIS A 157 -0.14 14.24 -0.60
N ALA A 158 1.12 14.32 -0.17
CA ALA A 158 2.23 13.65 -0.86
C ALA A 158 2.10 12.13 -0.80
N PHE A 159 1.79 11.55 0.36
CA PHE A 159 1.57 10.10 0.49
C PHE A 159 0.33 9.62 -0.29
N ALA A 160 -0.75 10.42 -0.28
CA ALA A 160 -1.93 10.13 -1.07
C ALA A 160 -1.63 10.17 -2.59
N ALA A 161 -0.83 11.13 -3.04
CA ALA A 161 -0.41 11.24 -4.43
C ALA A 161 0.47 10.05 -4.85
N GLU A 162 1.44 9.66 -4.01
CA GLU A 162 2.28 8.49 -4.27
C GLU A 162 1.46 7.18 -4.31
N ALA A 163 0.54 7.00 -3.37
CA ALA A 163 -0.38 5.86 -3.37
C ALA A 163 -1.19 5.81 -4.68
N GLU A 164 -1.71 6.96 -5.14
CA GLU A 164 -2.43 7.07 -6.41
C GLU A 164 -1.54 6.72 -7.61
N GLN A 165 -0.28 7.16 -7.61
CA GLN A 165 0.69 6.81 -8.65
C GLN A 165 0.94 5.29 -8.72
N ARG A 166 1.12 4.62 -7.57
CA ARG A 166 1.30 3.15 -7.52
C ARG A 166 0.06 2.40 -8.02
N ILE A 167 -1.14 2.86 -7.67
CA ILE A 167 -2.39 2.29 -8.22
C ILE A 167 -2.46 2.52 -9.74
N ASN A 168 -2.04 3.69 -10.24
CA ASN A 168 -1.99 3.98 -11.68
C ASN A 168 -0.94 3.15 -12.42
N ARG A 169 0.20 2.83 -11.81
CA ARG A 169 1.17 1.85 -12.35
C ARG A 169 0.51 0.48 -12.51
N ALA A 170 -0.21 0.00 -11.49
CA ALA A 170 -0.95 -1.26 -11.56
C ALA A 170 -2.01 -1.29 -12.68
N VAL A 171 -2.78 -0.20 -12.84
CA VAL A 171 -3.76 -0.08 -13.94
C VAL A 171 -3.08 -0.14 -15.30
N ARG A 172 -1.96 0.57 -15.49
CA ARG A 172 -1.21 0.54 -16.75
C ARG A 172 -0.70 -0.86 -17.06
N LEU A 173 -0.05 -1.53 -16.11
CA LEU A 173 0.47 -2.89 -16.32
C LEU A 173 -0.63 -3.89 -16.68
N ASP A 174 -1.77 -3.84 -16.00
CA ASP A 174 -2.91 -4.72 -16.33
C ASP A 174 -3.59 -4.38 -17.66
N CYS A 175 -3.51 -3.14 -18.12
CA CYS A 175 -3.97 -2.76 -19.45
C CYS A 175 -3.02 -3.23 -20.55
N TRP A 176 -1.74 -3.43 -20.24
CA TRP A 176 -0.71 -3.87 -21.18
C TRP A 176 -0.66 -5.39 -21.35
N THR A 177 -1.25 -6.17 -20.45
CA THR A 177 -1.28 -7.65 -20.52
C THR A 177 -2.25 -8.23 -21.56
N PHE A 178 -2.49 -7.55 -22.69
CA PHE A 178 -3.32 -8.05 -23.80
C PHE A 178 -2.56 -7.91 -25.14
N ASP A 179 -2.00 -9.03 -25.60
CA ASP A 179 -2.10 -9.60 -26.96
C ASP A 179 -0.81 -10.41 -27.26
N ASP A 180 -0.80 -11.69 -26.86
CA ASP A 180 0.01 -12.77 -27.45
C ASP A 180 -0.83 -14.05 -27.48
#